data_AF-K1Y4X1-F1
#
_entry.id   AF-K1Y4X1-F1
#
_cell.length_a   1.000
_cell.length_b   1.000
_cell.length_c   1.000
_cell.angle_alpha   90.00
_cell.angle_beta   90.00
_cell.angle_gamma   90.00
#
_symmetry.space_group_name_H-M   'P 1'
#
loop_
_entity.id
_entity.type
_entity.pdbx_description
1 polymer ?
#
loop_
_entity_poly.entity_id
_entity_poly.type
_entity_poly.pdbx_seq_one_letter_code
_entity_poly.pdbx_strand_id
1 'polypeptide(L)'
;MIDLHIEKIAKAYRSFAPADSLMYQLDLFERTLQANRFQKGRKIDFVHGSGTGTLRAELIKILRQKFPAFTYEDAPFATYGFQGAIRVTIK
;
A
#
# COMPACT_ATOMS: atom_id res chain seq x y z
N MET A 1 -1.07 -10.54 -0.84
CA MET A 1 -0.79 -9.38 -1.71
C MET A 1 -2.08 -8.58 -1.86
N ILE A 2 -1.98 -7.26 -1.90
CA ILE A 2 -3.06 -6.31 -2.16
C ILE A 2 -2.60 -5.37 -3.28
N ASP A 3 -3.41 -5.23 -4.32
CA ASP A 3 -3.15 -4.29 -5.42
C ASP A 3 -3.85 -2.96 -5.11
N LEU A 4 -3.07 -1.90 -4.95
CA LEU A 4 -3.58 -0.57 -4.63
C LEU A 4 -3.90 0.26 -5.88
N HIS A 5 -3.71 -0.24 -7.11
CA HIS A 5 -4.12 0.51 -8.29
C HIS A 5 -5.63 0.83 -8.24
N ILE A 6 -6.01 2.09 -8.47
CA ILE A 6 -7.36 2.58 -8.18
C ILE A 6 -8.43 1.82 -8.98
N GLU A 7 -8.11 1.42 -10.22
CA GLU A 7 -8.97 0.62 -11.09
C GLU A 7 -9.24 -0.79 -10.55
N LYS A 8 -8.41 -1.29 -9.63
CA LYS A 8 -8.60 -2.59 -8.98
C LYS A 8 -9.50 -2.50 -7.75
N ILE A 9 -9.58 -1.33 -7.13
CA ILE A 9 -10.19 -1.17 -5.81
C ILE A 9 -11.43 -0.27 -5.79
N ALA A 10 -11.69 0.47 -6.87
CA ALA A 10 -12.86 1.35 -6.99
C ALA A 10 -13.53 1.24 -8.39
N LYS A 11 -14.82 0.89 -8.44
CA LYS A 11 -15.57 0.73 -9.70
C LYS A 11 -15.77 2.05 -10.46
N ALA A 12 -15.96 3.16 -9.75
CA ALA A 12 -16.21 4.49 -10.31
C ALA A 12 -14.95 5.38 -10.35
N TYR A 13 -13.76 4.78 -10.34
CA TYR A 13 -12.48 5.50 -10.23
C TYR A 13 -12.27 6.57 -11.32
N ARG A 14 -12.88 6.43 -12.49
CA ARG A 14 -12.77 7.40 -13.59
C ARG A 14 -13.34 8.77 -13.26
N SER A 15 -14.23 8.85 -12.26
CA SER A 15 -14.80 10.10 -11.78
C SER A 15 -14.03 10.71 -10.61
N PHE A 16 -12.99 10.03 -10.11
CA PHE A 16 -12.24 10.50 -8.95
C PHE A 16 -11.29 11.62 -9.35
N ALA A 17 -11.19 12.66 -8.52
CA ALA A 17 -10.04 13.54 -8.60
C ALA A 17 -8.77 12.76 -8.19
N PRO A 18 -7.57 13.21 -8.59
CA PRO A 18 -6.31 12.57 -8.19
C PRO A 18 -6.17 12.45 -6.66
N ALA A 19 -6.61 13.45 -5.91
CA ALA A 19 -6.60 13.44 -4.45
C ALA A 19 -7.53 12.36 -3.87
N ASP A 20 -8.72 12.18 -4.43
CA ASP A 20 -9.67 11.16 -3.98
C ASP A 20 -9.12 9.74 -4.22
N SER A 21 -8.46 9.55 -5.36
CA SER A 21 -7.80 8.28 -5.67
C SER A 21 -6.72 7.96 -4.65
N LEU A 22 -5.84 8.93 -4.37
CA LEU A 22 -4.80 8.79 -3.35
C LEU A 22 -5.41 8.47 -1.98
N MET A 23 -6.42 9.22 -1.54
CA MET A 23 -7.08 8.99 -0.25
C MET A 23 -7.70 7.59 -0.15
N TYR A 24 -8.38 7.13 -1.20
CA TYR A 24 -8.99 5.80 -1.23
C TYR A 24 -7.93 4.68 -1.15
N GLN A 25 -6.80 4.84 -1.85
CA GLN A 25 -5.69 3.90 -1.79
C GLN A 25 -5.05 3.83 -0.39
N LEU A 26 -4.84 4.99 0.24
CA LEU A 26 -4.28 5.08 1.59
C LEU A 26 -5.23 4.52 2.66
N ASP A 27 -6.53 4.75 2.54
CA ASP A 27 -7.55 4.19 3.44
C ASP A 27 -7.58 2.66 3.35
N LEU A 28 -7.56 2.09 2.14
CA LEU A 28 -7.50 0.64 1.97
C LEU A 28 -6.21 0.04 2.57
N PHE A 29 -5.07 0.71 2.36
CA PHE A 29 -3.80 0.29 2.95
C PHE A 29 -3.88 0.25 4.48
N GLU A 30 -4.33 1.33 5.11
CA GLU A 30 -4.43 1.43 6.55
C GLU A 30 -5.42 0.41 7.14
N ARG A 31 -6.61 0.26 6.53
CA ARG A 31 -7.60 -0.75 6.94
C ARG A 31 -7.04 -2.16 6.86
N THR A 32 -6.28 -2.46 5.80
CA THR A 32 -5.64 -3.77 5.65
C THR A 32 -4.67 -4.04 6.79
N LEU A 33 -3.82 -3.08 7.14
CA LEU A 33 -2.88 -3.22 8.24
C LEU A 33 -3.60 -3.39 9.58
N GLN A 34 -4.64 -2.60 9.84
CA GLN A 34 -5.45 -2.72 11.05
C GLN A 34 -6.13 -4.10 11.16
N ALA A 35 -6.71 -4.61 10.07
CA ALA A 35 -7.35 -5.92 10.05
C ALA A 35 -6.38 -7.08 10.29
N ASN A 36 -5.08 -6.88 9.98
CA ASN A 36 -4.06 -7.91 10.13
C ASN A 36 -3.14 -7.70 11.33
N ARG A 37 -3.36 -6.67 12.16
CA ARG A 37 -2.43 -6.21 13.21
C ARG A 37 -2.05 -7.25 14.26
N PHE A 38 -2.85 -8.30 14.44
CA PHE A 38 -2.58 -9.37 15.41
C PHE A 38 -1.87 -10.59 14.80
N GLN A 39 -1.63 -10.59 13.49
CA GLN A 39 -1.05 -11.72 12.76
C GLN A 39 0.47 -11.55 12.67
N LYS A 40 1.16 -11.68 13.81
CA LYS A 40 2.61 -11.50 13.90
C LYS A 40 3.37 -12.37 12.89
N GLY A 41 4.34 -11.77 12.22
CA GLY A 41 5.14 -12.42 11.17
C GLY A 41 4.47 -12.45 9.79
N ARG A 42 3.18 -12.09 9.67
CA ARG A 42 2.51 -12.00 8.37
C ARG A 42 3.17 -10.92 7.52
N LYS A 43 3.45 -11.28 6.27
CA LYS A 43 3.97 -10.37 5.23
C LYS A 43 2.86 -10.02 4.25
N ILE A 44 2.68 -8.75 3.95
CA ILE A 44 1.68 -8.25 3.01
C ILE A 44 2.36 -7.35 2.00
N ASP A 45 2.31 -7.76 0.73
CA ASP A 45 2.81 -6.97 -0.39
C ASP A 45 1.71 -6.05 -0.90
N PHE A 46 1.99 -4.75 -0.95
CA PHE A 46 1.13 -3.71 -1.49
C PHE A 46 1.70 -3.20 -2.80
N VAL A 47 1.07 -3.56 -3.92
CA VAL A 47 1.48 -3.14 -5.26
C VAL A 47 0.88 -1.77 -5.56
N HIS A 48 1.70 -0.81 -5.99
CA HIS A 48 1.28 0.60 -6.06
C HIS A 48 1.69 1.34 -7.35
N GLY A 49 2.34 0.68 -8.30
CA GLY A 49 2.80 1.28 -9.56
C GLY A 49 4.15 2.00 -9.45
N SER A 50 4.85 2.17 -10.58
CA SER A 50 6.03 3.05 -10.74
C SER A 50 5.66 4.50 -11.07
N GLY A 51 4.62 5.04 -10.45
CA GLY A 51 4.26 6.45 -10.64
C GLY A 51 5.38 7.41 -10.20
N THR A 52 5.05 8.68 -9.99
CA THR A 52 5.98 9.72 -9.50
C THR A 52 6.53 9.48 -8.08
N GLY A 53 6.13 8.40 -7.41
CA GLY A 53 6.54 8.06 -6.05
C GLY A 53 5.65 8.65 -4.95
N THR A 54 4.62 9.44 -5.29
CA THR A 54 3.73 10.08 -4.31
C THR A 54 3.01 9.08 -3.41
N LEU A 55 2.37 8.04 -3.99
CA LEU A 55 1.68 7.01 -3.20
C LEU A 55 2.67 6.28 -2.28
N ARG A 56 3.84 5.86 -2.79
CA ARG A 56 4.89 5.20 -2.00
C ARG A 56 5.32 6.05 -0.79
N ALA A 57 5.54 7.35 -0.99
CA ALA A 57 5.95 8.27 0.06
C ALA A 57 4.90 8.37 1.17
N GLU A 58 3.62 8.50 0.81
CA GLU A 58 2.52 8.56 1.79
C GLU A 58 2.30 7.22 2.52
N LEU A 59 2.45 6.08 1.84
CA LEU A 59 2.41 4.75 2.49
C LEU A 59 3.49 4.63 3.59
N ILE A 60 4.72 5.04 3.28
CA ILE A 60 5.85 5.04 4.24
C ILE A 60 5.56 5.98 5.41
N LYS A 61 4.99 7.17 5.15
CA LYS A 61 4.60 8.11 6.19
C LYS A 61 3.57 7.50 7.14
N ILE A 62 2.53 6.83 6.62
CA ILE A 62 1.54 6.10 7.43
C ILE A 62 2.22 5.03 8.29
N LEU A 63 3.10 4.21 7.70
CA LEU A 63 3.82 3.17 8.45
C LEU A 63 4.62 3.76 9.61
N ARG A 64 5.38 4.83 9.37
CA ARG A 64 6.21 5.49 10.39
C ARG A 64 5.39 6.15 11.49
N GLN A 65 4.24 6.76 11.15
CA GLN A 65 3.43 7.53 12.08
C GLN A 65 2.46 6.67 12.88
N LYS A 66 1.83 5.67 12.23
CA LYS A 66 0.70 4.93 12.79
C LYS A 66 1.02 3.48 13.12
N PHE A 67 2.04 2.90 12.46
CA PHE A 67 2.45 1.50 12.66
C PHE A 67 3.95 1.37 12.93
N PRO A 68 4.53 2.12 13.89
CA PRO A 68 5.98 2.20 14.10
C PRO A 68 6.63 0.85 14.48
N ALA A 69 5.83 -0.11 14.97
CA ALA A 69 6.29 -1.45 15.26
C ALA A 69 6.44 -2.32 14.00
N PHE A 70 5.73 -2.03 12.91
CA PHE A 70 5.82 -2.84 11.70
C PHE A 70 7.07 -2.49 10.91
N THR A 71 7.63 -3.47 10.19
CA THR A 71 8.79 -3.27 9.32
C THR A 71 8.38 -3.32 7.86
N TYR A 72 9.07 -2.59 6.99
CA TYR A 72 8.79 -2.60 5.56
C TYR A 72 10.06 -2.61 4.72
N GLU A 73 9.96 -3.21 3.54
CA GLU A 73 11.03 -3.33 2.54
C GLU A 73 10.43 -3.20 1.14
N ASP A 74 11.24 -2.86 0.15
CA ASP A 74 10.81 -2.98 -1.24
C ASP A 74 10.62 -4.47 -1.56
N ALA A 75 9.47 -4.81 -2.16
CA ALA A 75 9.20 -6.19 -2.54
C ALA A 75 10.12 -6.61 -3.71
N PRO A 76 10.40 -7.92 -3.89
CA PRO A 76 11.35 -8.37 -4.89
C PRO A 76 10.99 -7.89 -6.31
N PHE A 77 11.93 -7.24 -7.00
CA PHE A 77 11.75 -6.77 -8.37
C PHE A 77 11.39 -7.91 -9.33
N ALA A 78 11.95 -9.10 -9.14
CA ALA A 78 11.63 -10.28 -9.95
C ALA A 78 10.13 -10.66 -9.91
N THR A 79 9.41 -10.28 -8.84
CA THR A 79 7.99 -10.60 -8.68
C THR A 79 7.08 -9.52 -9.28
N TYR A 80 7.46 -8.24 -9.19
CA TYR A 80 6.58 -7.12 -9.53
C TYR A 80 7.05 -6.29 -10.73
N GLY A 81 8.25 -6.56 -11.25
CA GLY A 81 8.88 -5.80 -12.31
C GLY A 81 8.86 -4.30 -12.02
N PHE A 82 8.57 -3.51 -13.05
CA PHE A 82 8.44 -2.07 -12.93
C PHE A 82 7.25 -1.62 -12.06
N GLN A 83 6.25 -2.47 -11.80
CA GLN A 83 5.04 -2.01 -11.11
C GLN A 83 5.26 -1.63 -9.64
N GLY A 84 6.40 -1.96 -9.02
CA GLY A 84 6.77 -1.46 -7.69
C GLY A 84 5.82 -1.89 -6.55
N ALA A 85 6.39 -2.41 -5.47
CA ALA A 85 5.59 -2.79 -4.30
C ALA A 85 6.37 -2.62 -3.01
N ILE A 86 5.64 -2.33 -1.93
CA ILE A 86 6.16 -2.34 -0.56
C ILE A 86 5.66 -3.61 0.12
N ARG A 87 6.58 -4.37 0.70
CA ARG A 87 6.27 -5.48 1.60
C ARG A 87 6.25 -4.97 3.03
N VAL A 88 5.13 -5.14 3.72
CA VAL A 88 4.99 -4.84 5.15
C VAL A 88 4.96 -6.14 5.95
N THR A 89 5.76 -6.22 7.02
CA THR A 89 5.75 -7.32 7.98
C THR A 89 5.08 -6.86 9.27
N ILE A 90 4.00 -7.55 9.65
CA ILE A 90 3.29 -7.35 10.91
C ILE A 90 4.16 -7.89 12.06
N LYS A 91 4.31 -7.13 13.15
CA LYS A 91 5.12 -7.49 14.32
C LYS A 91 4.28 -7.75 15.56
#